data_AF-A0A7Y2F4Q0-F1
#
_entry.id   AF-A0A7Y2F4Q0-F1
#
_cell.length_a   1.000
_cell.length_b   1.000
_cell.length_c   1.000
_cell.angle_alpha   90.00
_cell.angle_beta   90.00
_cell.angle_gamma   90.00
#
_symmetry.space_group_name_H-M   'P 1'
#
loop_
_entity.id
_entity.type
_entity.pdbx_description
1 polymer ?
#
loop_
_entity_poly.entity_id
_entity_poly.type
_entity_poly.pdbx_seq_one_letter_code
_entity_poly.pdbx_strand_id
1 'polypeptide(L)'
;MNRNHNRFSVHSLPRRVVGLCVLLSIGFLSTAKADELKGDWSLDLESDLPAWMSIQENDGKPLVFLRLYVGSAGPYSDVIESNGRLKFTLGKNKKAKKTTTVDVGIKDGHLDGVILRTSPDGSSERETFTGKKIPPMPTTAPDLSKVRFAHPISLFNGKDLTGWKAHEPEKKMGWSVEDGLLKNTTPKTDFTATGDYANLKTEAVFEDFWLHIEFLVQEQRNSGIYLRGMYEAQVVDRDSRMQGLQGVGAIFGMIEPTKNAGRPGGQWQTYDIPLVDR
;
A
#
# COMPACT_ATOMS: atom_id res chain seq x y z
N MET A 1 -34.35 80.27 -61.41
CA MET A 1 -33.58 80.05 -60.16
C MET A 1 -33.22 78.58 -60.07
N ASN A 2 -31.91 78.28 -60.01
CA ASN A 2 -31.20 77.13 -59.39
C ASN A 2 -32.04 75.99 -58.78
N ARG A 3 -31.70 74.69 -58.84
CA ARG A 3 -30.44 73.97 -59.06
C ARG A 3 -30.73 72.45 -59.14
N ASN A 4 -30.00 71.77 -60.04
CA ASN A 4 -29.23 70.53 -59.86
C ASN A 4 -29.79 69.23 -59.22
N HIS A 5 -29.72 68.19 -60.06
CA HIS A 5 -28.93 66.94 -59.95
C HIS A 5 -29.54 65.59 -59.52
N ASN A 6 -29.44 64.68 -60.51
CA ASN A 6 -28.89 63.31 -60.52
C ASN A 6 -29.66 62.10 -59.96
N ARG A 7 -29.76 61.12 -60.88
CA ARG A 7 -30.04 59.69 -60.75
C ARG A 7 -29.05 59.00 -59.79
N PHE A 8 -29.42 57.84 -59.24
CA PHE A 8 -28.72 56.55 -59.48
C PHE A 8 -29.48 55.34 -58.90
N SER A 9 -29.33 54.22 -59.62
CA SER A 9 -29.81 52.85 -59.39
C SER A 9 -29.15 52.18 -58.18
N VAL A 10 -29.84 51.25 -57.51
CA VAL A 10 -29.24 50.37 -56.51
C VAL A 10 -29.51 48.90 -56.86
N HIS A 11 -28.42 48.17 -57.05
CA HIS A 11 -28.33 46.73 -57.28
C HIS A 11 -28.61 45.90 -56.02
N SER A 12 -29.05 44.67 -56.26
CA SER A 12 -29.23 43.59 -55.29
C SER A 12 -27.92 43.17 -54.61
N LEU A 13 -27.99 42.92 -53.30
CA LEU A 13 -26.90 42.40 -52.45
C LEU A 13 -26.87 40.86 -52.48
N PRO A 14 -25.69 40.21 -52.44
CA PRO A 14 -25.58 38.76 -52.34
C PRO A 14 -25.68 38.28 -50.88
N ARG A 15 -26.38 37.16 -50.67
CA ARG A 15 -26.45 36.43 -49.40
C ARG A 15 -25.08 35.80 -49.08
N ARG A 16 -24.48 36.20 -47.95
CA ARG A 16 -23.32 35.50 -47.36
C ARG A 16 -23.81 34.28 -46.58
N VAL A 17 -23.30 33.10 -46.93
CA VAL A 17 -23.41 31.88 -46.13
C VAL A 17 -22.36 31.97 -45.01
N VAL A 18 -22.80 31.99 -43.75
CA VAL A 18 -21.93 31.91 -42.58
C VAL A 18 -21.68 30.44 -42.29
N GLY A 19 -20.45 29.98 -42.51
CA GLY A 19 -20.00 28.65 -42.09
C GLY A 19 -19.76 28.64 -40.57
N LEU A 20 -20.53 27.82 -39.86
CA LEU A 20 -20.34 27.54 -38.44
C LEU A 20 -19.16 26.58 -38.27
N CYS A 21 -17.98 27.11 -37.92
CA CYS A 21 -16.86 26.28 -37.47
C CYS A 21 -17.18 25.74 -36.07
N VAL A 22 -17.61 24.48 -36.00
CA VAL A 22 -17.63 23.70 -34.75
C VAL A 22 -16.20 23.31 -34.43
N LEU A 23 -15.56 24.04 -33.51
CA LEU A 23 -14.32 23.62 -32.87
C LEU A 23 -14.65 22.44 -31.94
N LEU A 24 -14.41 21.22 -32.42
CA LEU A 24 -14.36 20.03 -31.56
C LEU A 24 -13.15 20.15 -30.64
N SER A 25 -13.39 20.60 -29.40
CA SER A 25 -12.44 20.54 -28.30
C SER A 25 -12.28 19.09 -27.84
N ILE A 26 -11.47 18.32 -28.56
CA ILE A 26 -10.97 17.01 -28.13
C ILE A 26 -9.62 17.28 -27.45
N GLY A 27 -9.50 17.06 -26.13
CA GLY A 27 -8.17 16.89 -25.54
C GLY A 27 -7.89 17.28 -24.08
N PHE A 28 -8.84 17.77 -23.28
CA PHE A 28 -8.52 18.19 -21.89
C PHE A 28 -9.05 17.29 -20.75
N LEU A 29 -9.86 16.28 -21.06
CA LEU A 29 -10.47 15.44 -20.02
C LEU A 29 -9.58 14.27 -19.54
N SER A 30 -8.61 13.82 -20.35
CA SER A 30 -7.80 12.64 -20.00
C SER A 30 -6.70 12.94 -18.99
N THR A 31 -6.04 14.10 -19.09
CA THR A 31 -4.88 14.45 -18.26
C THR A 31 -5.28 14.80 -16.83
N ALA A 32 -6.42 15.48 -16.64
CA ALA A 32 -6.93 15.85 -15.32
C ALA A 32 -7.20 14.64 -14.41
N LYS A 33 -7.69 13.52 -14.97
CA LYS A 33 -7.95 12.29 -14.20
C LYS A 33 -6.67 11.56 -13.78
N ALA A 34 -5.61 11.65 -14.59
CA ALA A 34 -4.32 11.06 -14.24
C ALA A 34 -3.62 11.84 -13.12
N ASP A 35 -3.81 13.16 -13.06
CA ASP A 35 -3.31 13.98 -11.95
C ASP A 35 -4.00 13.65 -10.62
N GLU A 36 -5.30 13.31 -10.63
CA GLU A 36 -6.02 12.92 -9.42
C GLU A 36 -5.44 11.65 -8.76
N LEU A 37 -4.85 10.76 -9.57
CA LEU A 37 -4.21 9.51 -9.11
C LEU A 37 -2.98 9.76 -8.25
N LYS A 38 -2.30 10.90 -8.40
CA LYS A 38 -1.07 11.21 -7.68
C LYS A 38 -1.29 11.24 -6.16
N GLY A 39 -0.38 10.63 -5.42
CA GLY A 39 -0.37 10.58 -3.96
C GLY A 39 -0.25 9.15 -3.41
N ASP A 40 -0.36 9.05 -2.10
CA ASP A 40 -0.31 7.80 -1.35
C ASP A 40 -1.72 7.30 -1.05
N TRP A 41 -1.91 5.99 -1.11
CA TRP A 41 -3.21 5.35 -1.03
C TRP A 41 -3.13 4.07 -0.20
N SER A 42 -4.03 3.91 0.76
CA SER A 42 -4.28 2.63 1.42
C SER A 42 -5.24 1.84 0.54
N LEU A 43 -4.97 0.56 0.29
CA LEU A 43 -5.81 -0.27 -0.56
C LEU A 43 -6.65 -1.22 0.27
N ASP A 44 -7.90 -1.40 -0.15
CA ASP A 44 -8.82 -2.41 0.36
C ASP A 44 -8.95 -3.50 -0.70
N LEU A 45 -8.33 -4.66 -0.44
CA LEU A 45 -8.30 -5.82 -1.33
C LEU A 45 -9.38 -6.82 -0.92
N GLU A 46 -9.98 -7.54 -1.86
CA GLU A 46 -10.93 -8.63 -1.56
C GLU A 46 -10.33 -9.72 -0.65
N SER A 47 -9.01 -9.90 -0.68
CA SER A 47 -8.29 -10.86 0.17
C SER A 47 -8.04 -10.40 1.62
N ASP A 48 -8.37 -9.16 2.00
CA ASP A 48 -8.01 -8.55 3.31
C ASP A 48 -6.48 -8.53 3.58
N LEU A 49 -5.68 -8.70 2.53
CA LEU A 49 -4.22 -8.57 2.61
C LEU A 49 -3.83 -7.09 2.68
N PRO A 50 -2.90 -6.70 3.57
CA PRO A 50 -2.50 -5.31 3.72
C PRO A 50 -1.80 -4.81 2.46
N ALA A 51 -2.23 -3.68 1.92
CA ALA A 51 -1.65 -3.13 0.70
C ALA A 51 -1.72 -1.59 0.65
N TRP A 52 -0.74 -1.01 -0.04
CA TRP A 52 -0.68 0.43 -0.28
C TRP A 52 -0.08 0.72 -1.65
N MET A 53 -0.44 1.88 -2.22
CA MET A 53 0.09 2.38 -3.48
C MET A 53 0.56 3.84 -3.32
N SER A 54 1.72 4.17 -3.87
CA SER A 54 2.17 5.55 -4.07
C SER A 54 2.29 5.80 -5.56
N ILE A 55 1.57 6.79 -6.07
CA ILE A 55 1.63 7.21 -7.47
C ILE A 55 2.31 8.56 -7.51
N GLN A 56 3.51 8.59 -8.07
CA GLN A 56 4.36 9.77 -8.18
C GLN A 56 4.60 10.12 -9.65
N GLU A 57 5.22 11.26 -9.90
CA GLU A 57 5.69 11.65 -11.21
C GLU A 57 7.21 11.85 -11.18
N ASN A 58 7.90 11.29 -12.17
CA ASN A 58 9.32 11.56 -12.41
C ASN A 58 9.51 11.87 -13.90
N ASP A 59 10.04 13.05 -14.21
CA ASP A 59 10.25 13.54 -15.58
C ASP A 59 8.98 13.47 -16.47
N GLY A 60 7.84 13.86 -15.92
CA GLY A 60 6.55 13.84 -16.64
C GLY A 60 5.98 12.45 -16.89
N LYS A 61 6.54 11.40 -16.28
CA LYS A 61 6.05 10.02 -16.38
C LYS A 61 5.60 9.49 -15.02
N PRO A 62 4.52 8.69 -14.96
CA PRO A 62 4.11 8.02 -13.73
C PRO A 62 5.21 7.10 -13.19
N LEU A 63 5.47 7.20 -11.89
CA LEU A 63 6.33 6.30 -11.14
C LEU A 63 5.49 5.70 -10.01
N VAL A 64 5.22 4.40 -10.08
CA VAL A 64 4.34 3.73 -9.12
C VAL A 64 5.14 2.89 -8.15
N PHE A 65 4.77 2.98 -6.87
CA PHE A 65 5.14 2.02 -5.85
C PHE A 65 3.89 1.30 -5.37
N LEU A 66 3.94 -0.02 -5.23
CA LEU A 66 2.83 -0.84 -4.77
C LEU A 66 3.35 -2.00 -3.92
N ARG A 67 2.91 -2.07 -2.67
CA ARG A 67 3.11 -3.25 -1.81
C ARG A 67 1.79 -4.03 -1.75
N LEU A 68 1.83 -5.31 -2.14
CA LEU A 68 0.76 -6.28 -1.92
C LEU A 68 1.22 -7.26 -0.84
N TYR A 69 0.84 -7.01 0.41
CA TYR A 69 1.25 -7.76 1.60
C TYR A 69 2.76 -7.66 1.89
N VAL A 70 3.58 -8.47 1.23
CA VAL A 70 5.03 -8.59 1.46
C VAL A 70 5.81 -8.51 0.15
N GLY A 71 7.12 -8.29 0.24
CA GLY A 71 8.01 -8.20 -0.93
C GLY A 71 8.41 -6.77 -1.28
N SER A 72 8.97 -6.54 -2.46
CA SER A 72 9.36 -5.19 -2.91
C SER A 72 8.13 -4.36 -3.29
N ALA A 73 8.21 -3.04 -3.11
CA ALA A 73 7.16 -2.11 -3.53
C ALA A 73 7.41 -1.52 -4.92
N GLY A 74 8.48 -1.93 -5.63
CA GLY A 74 8.91 -1.28 -6.86
C GLY A 74 10.24 -0.53 -6.67
N PRO A 75 10.50 0.55 -7.43
CA PRO A 75 9.56 1.27 -8.29
C PRO A 75 9.10 0.49 -9.53
N TYR A 76 7.93 0.83 -10.05
CA TYR A 76 7.38 0.38 -11.34
C TYR A 76 7.25 1.59 -12.27
N SER A 77 8.17 1.69 -13.23
CA SER A 77 8.26 2.81 -14.18
C SER A 77 7.72 2.48 -15.58
N ASP A 78 7.55 1.19 -15.91
CA ASP A 78 6.90 0.74 -17.15
C ASP A 78 5.37 0.83 -17.01
N VAL A 79 4.87 2.06 -16.88
CA VAL A 79 3.46 2.36 -16.67
C VAL A 79 2.85 2.89 -17.97
N ILE A 80 1.76 2.27 -18.40
CA ILE A 80 0.98 2.70 -19.56
C ILE A 80 -0.21 3.50 -19.04
N GLU A 81 -0.27 4.77 -19.41
CA GLU A 81 -1.43 5.60 -19.15
C GLU A 81 -2.38 5.57 -20.35
N SER A 82 -3.66 5.30 -20.11
CA SER A 82 -4.70 5.34 -21.13
C SER A 82 -6.06 5.61 -20.51
N ASN A 83 -6.82 6.53 -21.08
CA ASN A 83 -8.18 6.89 -20.64
C ASN A 83 -8.27 7.26 -19.14
N GLY A 84 -7.25 7.95 -18.62
CA GLY A 84 -7.19 8.34 -17.20
C GLY A 84 -6.96 7.17 -16.24
N ARG A 85 -6.42 6.04 -16.73
CA ARG A 85 -6.05 4.87 -15.92
C ARG A 85 -4.59 4.52 -16.15
N LEU A 86 -3.96 3.92 -15.14
CA LEU A 86 -2.59 3.43 -15.18
C LEU A 86 -2.60 1.90 -15.22
N LYS A 87 -1.82 1.34 -16.14
CA LYS A 87 -1.60 -0.10 -16.25
C LYS A 87 -0.12 -0.43 -16.18
N PHE A 88 0.25 -1.34 -15.28
CA PHE A 88 1.65 -1.73 -15.07
C PHE A 88 1.77 -3.19 -14.60
N THR A 89 2.98 -3.74 -14.62
CA THR A 89 3.24 -5.14 -14.22
C THR A 89 4.22 -5.17 -13.06
N LEU A 90 3.90 -5.95 -12.02
CA LEU A 90 4.77 -6.14 -10.87
C LEU A 90 5.89 -7.12 -11.22
N GLY A 91 7.13 -6.72 -10.98
CA GLY A 91 8.31 -7.58 -10.98
C GLY A 91 8.46 -8.45 -12.22
N LYS A 92 9.21 -7.97 -13.23
CA LYS A 92 9.62 -8.78 -14.40
C LYS A 92 10.69 -9.82 -14.01
N ASN A 93 10.36 -10.82 -13.21
CA ASN A 93 11.27 -11.93 -12.94
C ASN A 93 11.08 -13.03 -13.97
N LYS A 94 12.13 -13.37 -14.73
CA LYS A 94 12.12 -14.47 -15.72
C LYS A 94 11.80 -15.84 -15.12
N LYS A 95 11.95 -16.01 -13.80
CA LYS A 95 11.60 -17.23 -13.05
C LYS A 95 10.22 -17.15 -12.37
N ALA A 96 9.48 -16.06 -12.51
CA ALA A 96 8.16 -15.94 -11.90
C ALA A 96 7.20 -16.96 -12.52
N LYS A 97 6.50 -17.71 -11.66
CA LYS A 97 5.48 -18.67 -12.08
C LYS A 97 4.17 -18.00 -12.47
N LYS A 98 3.97 -16.72 -12.15
CA LYS A 98 2.79 -15.93 -12.51
C LYS A 98 3.24 -14.50 -12.87
N THR A 99 2.56 -13.88 -13.83
CA THR A 99 2.68 -12.45 -14.14
C THR A 99 1.58 -11.71 -13.40
N THR A 100 1.92 -10.65 -12.67
CA THR A 100 0.92 -9.82 -11.98
C THR A 100 0.81 -8.46 -12.67
N THR A 101 -0.35 -8.16 -13.23
CA THR A 101 -0.65 -6.87 -13.86
C THR A 101 -1.67 -6.12 -13.01
N VAL A 102 -1.50 -4.80 -12.91
CA VAL A 102 -2.39 -3.90 -12.18
C VAL A 102 -2.97 -2.91 -13.17
N ASP A 103 -4.27 -2.69 -13.09
CA ASP A 103 -5.00 -1.64 -13.79
C ASP A 103 -5.75 -0.81 -12.74
N VAL A 104 -5.45 0.49 -12.66
CA VAL A 104 -5.98 1.37 -11.62
C VAL A 104 -6.43 2.70 -12.21
N GLY A 105 -7.57 3.18 -11.73
CA GLY A 105 -8.12 4.50 -12.05
C GLY A 105 -8.77 5.11 -10.81
N ILE A 106 -9.48 6.23 -11.01
CA ILE A 106 -10.28 6.87 -9.97
C ILE A 106 -11.75 6.79 -10.31
N LYS A 107 -12.54 6.54 -9.27
CA LYS A 107 -14.00 6.63 -9.28
C LYS A 107 -14.44 7.26 -7.96
N ASP A 108 -15.21 8.35 -8.05
CA ASP A 108 -15.79 9.04 -6.90
C ASP A 108 -14.76 9.46 -5.82
N GLY A 109 -13.55 9.86 -6.23
CA GLY A 109 -12.47 10.28 -5.32
C GLY A 109 -11.69 9.13 -4.66
N HIS A 110 -12.02 7.88 -4.99
CA HIS A 110 -11.34 6.68 -4.53
C HIS A 110 -10.59 6.01 -5.68
N LEU A 111 -9.52 5.25 -5.38
CA LEU A 111 -8.99 4.34 -6.38
C LEU A 111 -10.01 3.23 -6.64
N ASP A 112 -10.11 2.85 -7.91
CA ASP A 112 -10.80 1.66 -8.39
C ASP A 112 -9.82 0.88 -9.25
N GLY A 113 -9.53 -0.36 -8.86
CA GLY A 113 -8.48 -1.12 -9.51
C GLY A 113 -8.71 -2.62 -9.53
N VAL A 114 -7.88 -3.25 -10.36
CA VAL A 114 -7.89 -4.68 -10.62
C VAL A 114 -6.46 -5.20 -10.63
N ILE A 115 -6.22 -6.28 -9.90
CA ILE A 115 -5.01 -7.07 -9.96
C ILE A 115 -5.34 -8.35 -10.73
N LEU A 116 -4.56 -8.64 -11.77
CA LEU A 116 -4.67 -9.87 -12.55
C LEU A 116 -3.38 -10.67 -12.41
N ARG A 117 -3.48 -11.89 -11.88
CA ARG A 117 -2.37 -12.84 -11.74
C ARG A 117 -2.54 -13.94 -12.78
N THR A 118 -1.71 -13.91 -13.83
CA THR A 118 -1.79 -14.84 -14.97
C THR A 118 -0.68 -15.87 -14.90
N SER A 119 -1.04 -17.14 -14.92
CA SER A 119 -0.14 -18.29 -14.99
C SER A 119 0.39 -18.51 -16.42
N PRO A 120 1.45 -19.33 -16.61
CA PRO A 120 2.06 -19.53 -17.92
C PRO A 120 1.17 -20.35 -18.87
N ASP A 121 0.20 -21.09 -18.32
CA ASP A 121 -0.83 -21.82 -19.06
C ASP A 121 -2.00 -20.92 -19.53
N GLY A 122 -1.94 -19.61 -19.22
CA GLY A 122 -2.97 -18.63 -19.57
C GLY A 122 -4.14 -18.52 -18.58
N SER A 123 -4.20 -19.39 -17.56
CA SER A 123 -5.17 -19.23 -16.48
C SER A 123 -4.90 -17.94 -15.70
N SER A 124 -5.94 -17.28 -15.21
CA SER A 124 -5.79 -16.02 -14.49
C SER A 124 -6.73 -15.91 -13.30
N GLU A 125 -6.20 -15.33 -12.22
CA GLU A 125 -6.94 -14.95 -11.01
C GLU A 125 -7.10 -13.43 -11.02
N ARG A 126 -8.33 -12.96 -10.89
CA ARG A 126 -8.68 -11.54 -10.85
C ARG A 126 -9.11 -11.18 -9.43
N GLU A 127 -8.57 -10.09 -8.92
CA GLU A 127 -8.90 -9.51 -7.63
C GLU A 127 -9.19 -8.03 -7.83
N THR A 128 -10.30 -7.53 -7.28
CA THR A 128 -10.58 -6.09 -7.29
C THR A 128 -10.06 -5.41 -6.04
N PHE A 129 -9.85 -4.10 -6.13
CA PHE A 129 -9.54 -3.28 -4.97
C PHE A 129 -10.10 -1.87 -5.10
N THR A 130 -10.35 -1.26 -3.95
CA THR A 130 -10.52 0.19 -3.84
C THR A 130 -9.35 0.81 -3.10
N GLY A 131 -9.23 2.14 -3.15
CA GLY A 131 -8.21 2.84 -2.39
C GLY A 131 -8.70 4.15 -1.81
N LYS A 132 -8.28 4.42 -0.57
CA LYS A 132 -8.50 5.70 0.12
C LYS A 132 -7.19 6.47 0.16
N LYS A 133 -7.25 7.76 -0.16
CA LYS A 133 -6.07 8.63 -0.17
C LYS A 133 -5.54 8.78 1.26
N ILE A 134 -4.24 8.56 1.42
CA ILE A 134 -3.53 8.77 2.68
C ILE A 134 -3.17 10.27 2.74
N PRO A 135 -3.49 10.97 3.84
CA PRO A 135 -3.06 12.35 4.03
C PRO A 135 -1.53 12.48 3.92
N PRO A 136 -1.00 13.61 3.44
CA PRO A 136 0.44 13.85 3.42
C PRO A 136 1.06 13.68 4.80
N MET A 137 2.33 13.26 4.84
CA MET A 137 3.00 13.09 6.10
C MET A 137 3.13 14.39 6.89
N PRO A 138 2.78 14.43 8.19
CA PRO A 138 3.12 15.56 9.04
C PRO A 138 4.62 15.84 9.01
N THR A 139 4.97 17.13 8.96
CA THR A 139 6.37 17.58 8.96
C THR A 139 7.03 17.50 10.33
N THR A 140 6.25 17.24 11.38
CA THR A 140 6.70 17.10 12.77
C THR A 140 6.19 15.80 13.36
N ALA A 141 6.95 15.22 14.30
CA ALA A 141 6.50 14.06 15.06
C ALA A 141 5.24 14.39 15.88
N PRO A 142 4.36 13.42 16.14
CA PRO A 142 3.21 13.59 17.03
C PRO A 142 3.61 14.02 18.44
N ASP A 143 2.83 14.91 19.04
CA ASP A 143 3.01 15.32 20.44
C ASP A 143 2.31 14.32 21.37
N LEU A 144 3.05 13.30 21.81
CA LEU A 144 2.53 12.24 22.67
C LEU A 144 1.96 12.75 24.01
N SER A 145 2.33 13.95 24.46
CA SER A 145 1.77 14.56 25.68
C SER A 145 0.30 14.96 25.54
N LYS A 146 -0.19 15.10 24.30
CA LYS A 146 -1.59 15.41 23.97
C LYS A 146 -2.44 14.17 23.71
N VAL A 147 -1.81 13.03 23.44
CA VAL A 147 -2.52 11.77 23.20
C VAL A 147 -3.08 11.25 24.53
N ARG A 148 -4.30 10.70 24.47
CA ARG A 148 -4.95 10.04 25.61
C ARG A 148 -5.36 8.65 25.20
N PHE A 149 -4.66 7.64 25.72
CA PHE A 149 -5.04 6.25 25.51
C PHE A 149 -6.10 5.83 26.52
N ALA A 150 -6.99 4.94 26.09
CA ALA A 150 -7.94 4.29 26.98
C ALA A 150 -7.23 3.30 27.92
N HIS A 151 -7.99 2.66 28.81
CA HIS A 151 -7.47 1.56 29.61
C HIS A 151 -6.91 0.44 28.70
N PRO A 152 -5.74 -0.14 29.03
CA PRO A 152 -5.16 -1.20 28.23
C PRO A 152 -6.07 -2.42 28.21
N ILE A 153 -6.17 -3.04 27.05
CA ILE A 153 -6.83 -4.34 26.88
C ILE A 153 -5.76 -5.41 26.67
N SER A 154 -5.96 -6.60 27.21
CA SER A 154 -5.06 -7.72 26.94
C SER A 154 -5.38 -8.31 25.57
N LEU A 155 -4.41 -8.30 24.65
CA LEU A 155 -4.56 -8.95 23.35
C LEU A 155 -4.45 -10.48 23.47
N PHE A 156 -3.67 -10.98 24.42
CA PHE A 156 -3.50 -12.40 24.67
C PHE A 156 -3.99 -12.77 26.06
N ASN A 157 -4.72 -13.88 26.16
CA ASN A 157 -5.38 -14.30 27.40
C ASN A 157 -4.56 -15.34 28.22
N GLY A 158 -3.41 -15.78 27.71
CA GLY A 158 -2.55 -16.78 28.35
C GLY A 158 -3.08 -18.21 28.29
N LYS A 159 -4.16 -18.49 27.53
CA LYS A 159 -4.85 -19.79 27.54
C LYS A 159 -5.07 -20.37 26.16
N ASP A 160 -5.52 -19.54 25.22
CA ASP A 160 -5.87 -19.97 23.86
C ASP A 160 -5.72 -18.80 22.88
N LEU A 161 -6.16 -19.03 21.64
CA LEU A 161 -6.09 -18.05 20.55
C LEU A 161 -7.35 -17.19 20.42
N THR A 162 -8.21 -17.11 21.44
CA THR A 162 -9.37 -16.22 21.40
C THR A 162 -8.93 -14.78 21.12
N GLY A 163 -9.55 -14.13 20.14
CA GLY A 163 -9.15 -12.80 19.66
C GLY A 163 -8.05 -12.82 18.59
N TRP A 164 -7.58 -14.00 18.16
CA TRP A 164 -6.59 -14.19 17.11
C TRP A 164 -7.06 -15.17 16.05
N LYS A 165 -6.62 -14.96 14.82
CA LYS A 165 -6.87 -15.85 13.69
C LYS A 165 -5.62 -15.99 12.82
N ALA A 166 -5.56 -17.08 12.06
CA ALA A 166 -4.58 -17.22 10.99
C ALA A 166 -4.78 -16.09 9.96
N HIS A 167 -3.70 -15.43 9.56
CA HIS A 167 -3.77 -14.41 8.53
C HIS A 167 -3.97 -15.05 7.14
N GLU A 168 -3.26 -16.14 6.86
CA GLU A 168 -3.45 -17.00 5.69
C GLU A 168 -4.20 -18.29 6.10
N PRO A 169 -5.54 -18.32 6.02
CA PRO A 169 -6.35 -19.43 6.56
C PRO A 169 -6.11 -20.77 5.85
N GLU A 170 -5.59 -20.76 4.63
CA GLU A 170 -5.23 -21.94 3.85
C GLU A 170 -3.90 -22.58 4.27
N LYS A 171 -3.09 -21.87 5.05
CA LYS A 171 -1.77 -22.34 5.51
C LYS A 171 -1.84 -23.12 6.80
N LYS A 172 -0.76 -23.84 7.09
CA LYS A 172 -0.63 -24.62 8.33
C LYS A 172 -0.56 -23.68 9.52
N MET A 173 -1.32 -23.98 10.56
CA MET A 173 -1.23 -23.22 11.80
C MET A 173 0.08 -23.54 12.52
N GLY A 174 0.93 -22.53 12.67
CA GLY A 174 2.24 -22.63 13.33
C GLY A 174 2.28 -22.11 14.76
N TRP A 175 1.18 -21.48 15.20
CA TRP A 175 1.06 -20.85 16.51
C TRP A 175 0.26 -21.73 17.47
N SER A 176 0.77 -21.87 18.69
CA SER A 176 0.15 -22.62 19.80
C SER A 176 0.21 -21.80 21.09
N VAL A 177 -0.55 -22.23 22.09
CA VAL A 177 -0.40 -21.74 23.47
C VAL A 177 0.23 -22.84 24.32
N GLU A 178 1.39 -22.55 24.90
CA GLU A 178 2.17 -23.47 25.73
C GLU A 178 2.67 -22.72 26.97
N ASP A 179 2.41 -23.25 28.17
CA ASP A 179 2.83 -22.66 29.45
C ASP A 179 2.45 -21.19 29.64
N GLY A 180 1.27 -20.81 29.12
CA GLY A 180 0.80 -19.43 29.16
C GLY A 180 1.47 -18.49 28.16
N LEU A 181 2.21 -19.02 27.20
CA LEU A 181 2.91 -18.27 26.15
C LEU A 181 2.30 -18.54 24.77
N LEU A 182 2.18 -17.49 23.96
CA LEU A 182 1.88 -17.59 22.54
C LEU A 182 3.17 -17.94 21.78
N LYS A 183 3.25 -19.15 21.22
CA LYS A 183 4.51 -19.73 20.73
C LYS A 183 4.43 -20.09 19.25
N ASN A 184 5.50 -19.82 18.52
CA ASN A 184 5.69 -20.27 17.14
C ASN A 184 6.97 -21.10 17.03
N THR A 185 6.86 -22.35 16.58
CA THR A 185 7.99 -23.30 16.47
C THR A 185 8.23 -23.75 15.03
N THR A 186 7.81 -22.94 14.06
CA THR A 186 7.78 -23.35 12.66
C THR A 186 9.19 -23.47 12.05
N PRO A 187 9.47 -24.55 11.30
CA PRO A 187 10.69 -24.62 10.51
C PRO A 187 10.60 -23.68 9.31
N LYS A 188 11.74 -23.12 8.90
CA LYS A 188 11.85 -22.47 7.60
C LYS A 188 11.84 -23.55 6.53
N THR A 189 10.72 -23.70 5.83
CA THR A 189 10.55 -24.76 4.81
C THR A 189 11.01 -24.33 3.43
N ASP A 190 10.99 -23.02 3.14
CA ASP A 190 11.49 -22.46 1.88
C ASP A 190 11.95 -20.99 2.03
N PHE A 191 12.21 -20.33 0.89
CA PHE A 191 12.57 -18.91 0.79
C PHE A 191 11.43 -18.06 0.23
N THR A 192 10.19 -18.57 0.22
CA THR A 192 9.04 -17.72 -0.08
C THR A 192 8.85 -16.71 1.04
N ALA A 193 8.16 -15.61 0.75
CA ALA A 193 8.04 -14.50 1.68
C ALA A 193 7.30 -14.87 2.98
N THR A 194 6.43 -15.89 2.93
CA THR A 194 5.56 -16.26 4.05
C THR A 194 5.58 -17.75 4.40
N GLY A 195 6.36 -18.58 3.69
CA GLY A 195 6.50 -20.01 3.96
C GLY A 195 5.18 -20.81 3.94
N ASP A 196 5.21 -22.03 4.48
CA ASP A 196 4.05 -22.94 4.55
C ASP A 196 3.11 -22.68 5.75
N TYR A 197 3.56 -21.86 6.71
CA TYR A 197 2.83 -21.62 7.96
C TYR A 197 2.21 -20.24 7.97
N ALA A 198 1.03 -20.14 8.58
CA ALA A 198 0.30 -18.89 8.68
C ALA A 198 0.95 -17.93 9.68
N ASN A 199 0.93 -16.64 9.35
CA ASN A 199 1.07 -15.58 10.32
C ASN A 199 -0.19 -15.48 11.20
N LEU A 200 -0.07 -14.81 12.35
CA LEU A 200 -1.18 -14.59 13.28
C LEU A 200 -1.63 -13.12 13.24
N LYS A 201 -2.94 -12.88 13.18
CA LYS A 201 -3.55 -11.54 13.17
C LYS A 201 -4.61 -11.44 14.27
N THR A 202 -4.72 -10.28 14.92
CA THR A 202 -5.83 -10.01 15.84
C THR A 202 -7.16 -9.99 15.08
N GLU A 203 -8.22 -10.45 15.71
CA GLU A 203 -9.58 -10.27 15.16
C GLU A 203 -10.01 -8.80 15.23
N ALA A 204 -9.59 -8.10 16.29
CA ALA A 204 -9.78 -6.67 16.43
C ALA A 204 -8.84 -5.86 15.51
N VAL A 205 -9.31 -4.72 15.05
CA VAL A 205 -8.56 -3.74 14.25
C VAL A 205 -8.37 -2.48 15.08
N PHE A 206 -7.17 -1.90 15.01
CA PHE A 206 -6.78 -0.70 15.74
C PHE A 206 -6.28 0.37 14.78
N GLU A 207 -6.58 1.62 15.10
CA GLU A 207 -6.05 2.79 14.40
C GLU A 207 -4.86 3.34 15.21
N ASP A 208 -5.13 4.28 16.13
CA ASP A 208 -4.14 4.80 17.07
C ASP A 208 -4.07 3.93 18.33
N PHE A 209 -2.86 3.56 18.75
CA PHE A 209 -2.65 2.71 19.92
C PHE A 209 -1.28 2.88 20.54
N TRP A 210 -1.16 2.42 21.79
CA TRP A 210 0.11 2.12 22.43
C TRP A 210 0.15 0.61 22.68
N LEU A 211 1.03 -0.08 21.95
CA LEU A 211 1.26 -1.51 22.10
C LEU A 211 2.39 -1.74 23.10
N HIS A 212 2.09 -2.48 24.17
CA HIS A 212 3.10 -3.12 25.00
C HIS A 212 3.16 -4.61 24.63
N ILE A 213 4.36 -5.13 24.40
CA ILE A 213 4.56 -6.55 24.10
C ILE A 213 5.91 -7.04 24.62
N GLU A 214 5.88 -8.19 25.28
CA GLU A 214 7.08 -8.95 25.63
C GLU A 214 7.26 -10.12 24.66
N PHE A 215 8.48 -10.35 24.23
CA PHE A 215 8.82 -11.43 23.30
C PHE A 215 10.18 -12.05 23.62
N LEU A 216 10.33 -13.31 23.23
CA LEU A 216 11.58 -14.05 23.30
C LEU A 216 11.84 -14.69 21.94
N VAL A 217 13.01 -14.42 21.39
CA VAL A 217 13.49 -15.00 20.14
C VAL A 217 14.75 -15.79 20.43
N GLN A 218 14.84 -17.02 19.92
CA GLN A 218 16.04 -17.86 20.06
C GLN A 218 17.15 -17.39 19.12
N GLU A 219 18.38 -17.85 19.36
CA GLU A 219 19.52 -17.55 18.50
C GLU A 219 19.21 -17.86 17.02
N GLN A 220 19.65 -16.96 16.14
CA GLN A 220 19.47 -17.06 14.69
C GLN A 220 18.01 -17.20 14.23
N ARG A 221 17.05 -16.76 15.04
CA ARG A 221 15.62 -16.71 14.68
C ARG A 221 15.15 -15.30 14.36
N ASN A 222 14.03 -15.22 13.66
CA ASN A 222 13.41 -14.02 13.15
C ASN A 222 11.88 -14.17 13.22
N SER A 223 11.20 -13.08 13.52
CA SER A 223 9.76 -12.88 13.55
C SER A 223 9.50 -11.38 13.33
N GLY A 224 8.26 -10.92 13.49
CA GLY A 224 7.94 -9.51 13.33
C GLY A 224 6.60 -9.18 13.96
N ILE A 225 6.46 -7.92 14.40
CA ILE A 225 5.21 -7.37 14.91
C ILE A 225 4.71 -6.37 13.88
N TYR A 226 3.65 -6.74 13.15
CA TYR A 226 3.10 -5.93 12.07
C TYR A 226 2.05 -4.95 12.59
N LEU A 227 2.46 -3.69 12.76
CA LEU A 227 1.58 -2.60 13.15
C LEU A 227 0.62 -2.28 11.99
N ARG A 228 -0.68 -2.41 12.25
CA ARG A 228 -1.75 -2.29 11.23
C ARG A 228 -1.53 -3.17 10.00
N GLY A 229 -0.82 -4.29 10.17
CA GLY A 229 -0.48 -5.22 9.09
C GLY A 229 0.61 -4.73 8.12
N MET A 230 1.15 -3.52 8.28
CA MET A 230 1.98 -2.87 7.26
C MET A 230 3.39 -2.52 7.73
N TYR A 231 3.51 -2.02 8.96
CA TYR A 231 4.80 -1.60 9.50
C TYR A 231 5.34 -2.68 10.43
N GLU A 232 6.36 -3.40 9.99
CA GLU A 232 6.98 -4.44 10.79
C GLU A 232 7.98 -3.83 11.78
N ALA A 233 7.61 -3.84 13.07
CA ALA A 233 8.57 -3.69 14.16
C ALA A 233 9.35 -5.01 14.29
N GLN A 234 10.63 -4.93 13.97
CA GLN A 234 11.45 -6.12 13.71
C GLN A 234 11.74 -6.92 14.99
N VAL A 235 11.51 -8.23 14.94
CA VAL A 235 11.85 -9.17 16.03
C VAL A 235 12.90 -10.15 15.54
N VAL A 236 14.16 -9.94 15.90
CA VAL A 236 15.27 -10.78 15.42
C VAL A 236 16.27 -11.02 16.54
N ASP A 237 17.02 -12.10 16.46
CA ASP A 237 18.21 -12.27 17.30
C ASP A 237 19.21 -11.11 17.07
N ARG A 238 19.63 -10.44 18.16
CA ARG A 238 20.52 -9.26 18.14
C ARG A 238 21.86 -9.48 17.44
N ASP A 239 22.33 -10.73 17.40
CA ASP A 239 23.63 -11.09 16.84
C ASP A 239 23.46 -11.77 15.46
N SER A 240 22.25 -11.73 14.90
CA SER A 240 21.97 -12.11 13.52
C SER A 240 22.88 -11.36 12.56
N ARG A 241 23.28 -12.01 11.46
CA ARG A 241 24.13 -11.38 10.43
C ARG A 241 23.39 -10.31 9.59
N MET A 242 22.09 -10.13 9.81
CA MET A 242 21.21 -9.24 9.03
C MET A 242 20.67 -8.09 9.93
N GLN A 243 21.56 -7.27 10.48
CA GLN A 243 21.24 -6.30 11.54
C GLN A 243 21.06 -4.83 11.11
N GLY A 244 21.15 -4.47 9.82
CA GLY A 244 21.07 -3.07 9.35
C GLY A 244 19.70 -2.39 9.60
N LEU A 245 19.00 -1.94 8.54
CA LEU A 245 17.57 -1.52 8.66
C LEU A 245 16.61 -2.68 9.03
N GLN A 246 17.16 -3.77 9.55
CA GLN A 246 16.54 -5.06 9.79
C GLN A 246 16.95 -5.61 11.17
N GLY A 247 17.64 -4.82 12.00
CA GLY A 247 18.03 -5.17 13.36
C GLY A 247 16.91 -4.98 14.38
N VAL A 248 17.18 -5.36 15.63
CA VAL A 248 16.20 -5.27 16.73
C VAL A 248 15.78 -3.82 16.95
N GLY A 249 14.48 -3.56 16.91
CA GLY A 249 13.89 -2.23 17.11
C GLY A 249 13.80 -1.39 15.83
N ALA A 250 14.20 -1.94 14.68
CA ALA A 250 13.94 -1.32 13.38
C ALA A 250 12.45 -1.32 13.05
N ILE A 251 12.01 -0.32 12.28
CA ILE A 251 10.87 -0.52 11.39
C ILE A 251 11.42 -1.05 10.08
N PHE A 252 11.17 -2.34 9.83
CA PHE A 252 11.90 -3.14 8.85
C PHE A 252 11.97 -2.47 7.47
N GLY A 253 13.20 -2.24 7.01
CA GLY A 253 13.50 -1.65 5.70
C GLY A 253 13.17 -0.16 5.57
N MET A 254 12.76 0.52 6.64
CA MET A 254 12.37 1.93 6.61
C MET A 254 13.10 2.80 7.63
N ILE A 255 13.14 2.38 8.91
CA ILE A 255 13.70 3.19 10.01
C ILE A 255 14.70 2.33 10.78
N GLU A 256 15.95 2.80 10.84
CA GLU A 256 17.02 2.16 11.62
C GLU A 256 16.75 2.34 13.13
N PRO A 257 17.05 1.32 13.96
CA PRO A 257 17.07 1.53 15.40
C PRO A 257 18.18 2.52 15.73
N THR A 258 17.89 3.49 16.60
CA THR A 258 18.90 4.48 17.04
C THR A 258 20.04 3.86 17.84
N LYS A 259 19.81 2.67 18.41
CA LYS A 259 20.80 1.83 19.09
C LYS A 259 20.39 0.36 18.99
N ASN A 260 21.36 -0.55 18.95
CA ASN A 260 21.08 -1.96 19.16
C ASN A 260 20.83 -2.22 20.66
N ALA A 261 19.57 -2.13 21.07
CA ALA A 261 19.12 -2.39 22.44
C ALA A 261 18.70 -3.85 22.67
N GLY A 262 18.88 -4.72 21.67
CA GLY A 262 18.43 -6.11 21.75
C GLY A 262 19.21 -6.91 22.79
N ARG A 263 18.55 -7.86 23.44
CA ARG A 263 19.20 -8.86 24.30
C ARG A 263 19.61 -10.09 23.49
N PRO A 264 20.62 -10.86 23.93
CA PRO A 264 20.99 -12.13 23.28
C PRO A 264 19.79 -13.05 23.09
N GLY A 265 19.86 -13.90 22.06
CA GLY A 265 18.88 -14.96 21.84
C GLY A 265 18.59 -15.76 23.12
N GLY A 266 17.32 -16.14 23.29
CA GLY A 266 16.85 -16.86 24.48
C GLY A 266 16.52 -15.98 25.68
N GLN A 267 16.58 -14.66 25.57
CA GLN A 267 16.18 -13.72 26.62
C GLN A 267 14.89 -12.97 26.27
N TRP A 268 14.09 -12.68 27.30
CA TRP A 268 12.92 -11.83 27.18
C TRP A 268 13.29 -10.39 26.87
N GLN A 269 12.56 -9.81 25.93
CA GLN A 269 12.66 -8.43 25.45
C GLN A 269 11.28 -7.79 25.49
N THR A 270 11.25 -6.46 25.49
CA THR A 270 10.01 -5.69 25.59
C THR A 270 10.02 -4.58 24.56
N TYR A 271 8.89 -4.38 23.90
CA TYR A 271 8.59 -3.19 23.12
C TYR A 271 7.40 -2.42 23.68
N ASP A 272 7.56 -1.10 23.70
CA ASP A 272 6.52 -0.12 23.94
C ASP A 272 6.43 0.76 22.68
N ILE A 273 5.35 0.63 21.93
CA ILE A 273 5.20 1.22 20.59
C ILE A 273 3.94 2.08 20.54
N PRO A 274 4.06 3.41 20.69
CA PRO A 274 2.99 4.32 20.33
C PRO A 274 2.94 4.50 18.80
N LEU A 275 1.79 4.21 18.20
CA LEU A 275 1.48 4.54 16.81
C LEU A 275 0.26 5.46 16.81
N VAL A 276 0.44 6.70 16.36
CA VAL A 276 -0.58 7.74 16.34
C VAL A 276 -0.46 8.62 15.11
N ASP A 277 -1.54 9.28 14.69
CA ASP A 277 -1.60 10.20 13.55
C ASP A 277 -1.12 9.55 12.23
N ARG A 278 -1.56 8.30 11.96
CA ARG A 278 -1.13 7.51 10.80
C ARG A 278 -2.25 6.84 10.02
#